data_AF-W9HT21-F1
#
_entry.id   AF-W9HT21-F1
#
_cell.length_a   1.000
_cell.length_b   1.000
_cell.length_c   1.000
_cell.angle_alpha   90.00
_cell.angle_beta   90.00
_cell.angle_gamma   90.00
#
_symmetry.space_group_name_H-M   'P 1'
#
loop_
_entity.id
_entity.type
_entity.pdbx_description
1 polymer ?
#
loop_
_entity_poly.entity_id
_entity_poly.type
_entity_poly.pdbx_seq_one_letter_code
_entity_poly.pdbx_strand_id
1 'polypeptide(L)'
;MANWNYPKFHSLVASSYPSQAAAEEVLEAYGILPTSSDAELFEAFSEFISDATMLHKVYRANEFFKTHRGKQALLHGKDPKHVGVQYYHFEFGNPFSGPMQGIAHHGVELLYAFGNFHNALEKADQGLSEGFAEPVQELTEAAIPEIPSNAEAAEERKSNIDLGCELQGMLIRFVVEDYRETDQRADPDEIATFCHDRSVRMESWSSSEKWVARTKKFKLLDKDFNSSTTATKKLVGSVIGVRL
;
A
#
# COMPACT_ATOMS: atom_id res chain seq x y z
N MET A 1 14.19 -9.84 14.92
CA MET A 1 12.74 -9.55 14.81
C MET A 1 12.13 -9.70 16.19
N ALA A 2 11.14 -8.88 16.56
CA ALA A 2 10.42 -9.06 17.82
C ALA A 2 9.77 -10.45 17.83
N ASN A 3 9.85 -11.17 18.95
CA ASN A 3 9.28 -12.50 19.12
C ASN A 3 7.74 -12.39 19.24
N TRP A 4 7.07 -12.16 18.12
CA TRP A 4 5.61 -12.12 18.02
C TRP A 4 5.11 -13.54 17.88
N ASN A 5 4.34 -14.01 18.86
CA ASN A 5 3.65 -15.28 18.82
C ASN A 5 2.15 -15.04 19.01
N TYR A 6 1.35 -16.02 18.59
CA TYR A 6 -0.10 -15.93 18.66
C TYR A 6 -0.62 -15.54 20.06
N PRO A 7 -0.20 -16.17 21.18
CA PRO A 7 -0.73 -15.83 22.50
C PRO A 7 -0.53 -14.36 22.88
N LYS A 8 0.64 -13.79 22.58
CA LYS A 8 0.94 -12.39 22.87
C LYS A 8 0.06 -11.46 22.04
N PHE A 9 -0.08 -11.73 20.74
CA PHE A 9 -0.90 -10.92 19.85
C PHE A 9 -2.37 -10.96 20.27
N HIS A 10 -2.90 -12.18 20.43
CA HIS A 10 -4.27 -12.45 20.86
C HIS A 10 -4.60 -11.69 22.14
N SER A 11 -3.76 -11.79 23.18
CA SER A 11 -3.98 -11.08 24.45
C SER A 11 -4.06 -9.55 24.30
N LEU A 12 -3.20 -8.97 23.45
CA LEU A 12 -3.18 -7.52 23.22
C LEU A 12 -4.41 -7.05 22.42
N VAL A 13 -4.85 -7.83 21.45
CA VAL A 13 -6.08 -7.55 20.68
C VAL A 13 -7.30 -7.74 21.58
N ALA A 14 -7.45 -8.89 22.24
CA ALA A 14 -8.58 -9.19 23.12
C ALA A 14 -8.79 -8.13 24.22
N SER A 15 -7.70 -7.65 24.83
CA SER A 15 -7.76 -6.58 25.85
C SER A 15 -8.05 -5.18 25.30
N SER A 16 -8.20 -5.01 23.98
CA SER A 16 -8.45 -3.73 23.33
C SER A 16 -9.86 -3.60 22.74
N TYR A 17 -10.53 -4.73 22.52
CA TYR A 17 -11.90 -4.79 21.99
C TYR A 17 -12.94 -4.88 23.11
N PRO A 18 -14.20 -4.45 22.86
CA PRO A 18 -15.24 -4.43 23.89
C PRO A 18 -15.67 -5.82 24.37
N SER A 19 -15.37 -6.88 23.61
CA SER A 19 -15.65 -8.25 23.99
C SER A 19 -14.67 -9.23 23.33
N GLN A 20 -14.56 -10.42 23.89
CA GLN A 20 -13.80 -11.52 23.28
C GLN A 20 -14.31 -11.81 21.87
N ALA A 21 -15.63 -11.91 21.68
CA ALA A 21 -16.22 -12.22 20.38
C ALA A 21 -15.87 -11.18 19.30
N ALA A 22 -15.85 -9.89 19.65
CA ALA A 22 -15.44 -8.83 18.72
C ALA A 22 -13.95 -8.93 18.36
N ALA A 23 -13.10 -9.30 19.33
CA ALA A 23 -11.67 -9.55 19.07
C ALA A 23 -11.48 -10.74 18.13
N GLU A 24 -12.15 -11.88 18.40
CA GLU A 24 -12.01 -13.09 17.59
C GLU A 24 -12.50 -12.87 16.16
N GLU A 25 -13.59 -12.11 15.95
CA GLU A 25 -14.07 -11.78 14.61
C GLU A 25 -12.98 -11.08 13.78
N VAL A 26 -12.23 -10.17 14.41
CA VAL A 26 -11.10 -9.49 13.75
C VAL A 26 -9.93 -10.43 13.52
N LEU A 27 -9.54 -11.23 14.50
CA LEU A 27 -8.44 -12.18 14.35
C LEU A 27 -8.70 -13.18 13.22
N GLU A 28 -9.92 -13.72 13.16
CA GLU A 28 -10.35 -14.65 12.12
C GLU A 28 -10.34 -13.99 10.73
N ALA A 29 -10.85 -12.75 10.62
CA ALA A 29 -10.86 -12.03 9.35
C ALA A 29 -9.46 -11.78 8.75
N TYR A 30 -8.43 -11.76 9.58
CA TYR A 30 -7.02 -11.63 9.17
C TYR A 30 -6.27 -12.96 9.13
N GLY A 31 -6.91 -14.10 9.43
CA GLY A 31 -6.24 -15.40 9.44
C GLY A 31 -5.22 -15.56 10.58
N ILE A 32 -5.37 -14.79 11.66
CA ILE A 32 -4.50 -14.84 12.83
C ILE A 32 -5.02 -15.95 13.75
N LEU A 33 -4.55 -17.17 13.50
CA LEU A 33 -5.03 -18.38 14.15
C LEU A 33 -3.93 -19.02 15.03
N PRO A 34 -4.29 -19.77 16.08
CA PRO A 34 -3.31 -20.46 16.94
C PRO A 34 -2.53 -21.56 16.22
N THR A 35 -3.03 -22.01 15.07
CA THR A 35 -2.44 -23.08 14.24
C THR A 35 -1.55 -22.55 13.12
N SER A 36 -1.52 -21.24 12.90
CA SER A 36 -0.69 -20.62 11.86
C SER A 36 0.80 -20.76 12.19
N SER A 37 1.62 -20.97 11.17
CA SER A 37 3.08 -20.91 11.29
C SER A 37 3.56 -19.49 11.63
N ASP A 38 4.79 -19.36 12.11
CA ASP A 38 5.38 -18.04 12.43
C ASP A 38 5.39 -17.09 11.23
N ALA A 39 5.61 -17.61 10.01
CA ALA A 39 5.58 -16.83 8.79
C ALA A 39 4.16 -16.34 8.45
N GLU A 40 3.16 -17.22 8.52
CA GLU A 40 1.75 -16.86 8.29
C GLU A 40 1.25 -15.85 9.34
N LEU A 41 1.65 -16.02 10.61
CA LEU A 41 1.34 -15.06 11.67
C LEU A 41 1.97 -13.70 11.41
N PHE A 42 3.22 -13.68 10.94
CA PHE A 42 3.91 -12.42 10.63
C PHE A 42 3.24 -11.67 9.48
N GLU A 43 2.86 -12.36 8.41
CA GLU A 43 2.14 -11.75 7.28
C GLU A 43 0.75 -11.24 7.69
N ALA A 44 -0.02 -12.07 8.39
CA ALA A 44 -1.35 -11.71 8.87
C ALA A 44 -1.31 -10.52 9.87
N PHE A 45 -0.33 -10.51 10.77
CA PHE A 45 -0.05 -9.38 11.66
C PHE A 45 0.25 -8.12 10.85
N SER A 46 1.13 -8.23 9.86
CA SER A 46 1.60 -7.09 9.06
C SER A 46 0.46 -6.49 8.27
N GLU A 47 -0.42 -7.33 7.72
CA GLU A 47 -1.65 -6.89 7.06
C GLU A 47 -2.59 -6.16 8.03
N PHE A 48 -2.88 -6.75 9.20
CA PHE A 48 -3.73 -6.12 10.22
C PHE A 48 -3.21 -4.75 10.65
N ILE A 49 -1.92 -4.64 10.96
CA ILE A 49 -1.32 -3.36 11.34
C ILE A 49 -1.39 -2.36 10.18
N SER A 50 -1.02 -2.76 8.96
CA SER A 50 -1.06 -1.88 7.79
C SER A 50 -2.47 -1.33 7.55
N ASP A 51 -3.47 -2.20 7.60
CA ASP A 51 -4.88 -1.83 7.43
C ASP A 51 -5.36 -0.90 8.53
N ALA A 52 -5.22 -1.30 9.80
CA ALA A 52 -5.75 -0.55 10.93
C ALA A 52 -5.04 0.81 11.13
N THR A 53 -3.79 0.93 10.72
CA THR A 53 -3.01 2.17 10.93
C THR A 53 -3.08 3.13 9.75
N MET A 54 -3.16 2.63 8.52
CA MET A 54 -3.07 3.40 7.28
C MET A 54 -4.26 3.15 6.35
N LEU A 55 -4.37 1.96 5.76
CA LEU A 55 -5.24 1.75 4.61
C LEU A 55 -6.72 1.91 4.92
N HIS A 56 -7.17 1.51 6.12
CA HIS A 56 -8.54 1.73 6.56
C HIS A 56 -8.89 3.24 6.61
N LYS A 57 -7.96 4.07 7.07
CA LYS A 57 -8.17 5.53 7.14
C LYS A 57 -8.24 6.15 5.75
N VAL A 58 -7.39 5.70 4.82
CA VAL A 58 -7.43 6.14 3.42
C VAL A 58 -8.75 5.73 2.78
N TYR A 59 -9.21 4.49 3.02
CA TYR A 59 -10.54 4.03 2.59
C TYR A 59 -11.68 4.90 3.14
N ARG A 60 -11.68 5.21 4.44
CA ARG A 60 -12.68 6.10 5.04
C ARG A 60 -12.67 7.50 4.44
N ALA A 61 -11.48 8.05 4.18
CA ALA A 61 -11.34 9.34 3.51
C ALA A 61 -11.91 9.30 2.09
N ASN A 62 -11.62 8.22 1.34
CA ASN A 62 -12.17 7.99 0.01
C ASN A 62 -13.72 7.98 0.02
N GLU A 63 -14.34 7.18 0.90
CA GLU A 63 -15.80 7.11 1.02
C GLU A 63 -16.44 8.44 1.45
N PHE A 64 -15.76 9.18 2.35
CA PHE A 64 -16.17 10.53 2.71
C PHE A 64 -16.16 11.46 1.50
N PHE A 65 -15.06 11.51 0.74
CA PHE A 65 -14.96 12.39 -0.41
C PHE A 65 -15.94 12.03 -1.52
N LYS A 66 -16.13 10.74 -1.82
CA LYS A 66 -17.16 10.27 -2.77
C LYS A 66 -18.55 10.78 -2.38
N THR A 67 -18.92 10.57 -1.10
CA THR A 67 -20.22 11.00 -0.58
C THR A 67 -20.37 12.52 -0.62
N HIS A 68 -19.35 13.24 -0.17
CA HIS A 68 -19.36 14.70 -0.09
C HIS A 68 -19.46 15.34 -1.47
N ARG A 69 -18.63 14.89 -2.42
CA ARG A 69 -18.63 15.38 -3.80
C ARG A 69 -19.89 14.97 -4.55
N GLY A 70 -20.42 13.77 -4.32
CA GLY A 70 -21.71 13.35 -4.88
C GLY A 70 -22.87 14.26 -4.46
N LYS A 71 -22.89 14.68 -3.17
CA LYS A 71 -23.87 15.67 -2.69
C LYS A 71 -23.68 17.04 -3.36
N GLN A 72 -22.45 17.50 -3.54
CA GLN A 72 -22.17 18.75 -4.26
C GLN A 72 -22.60 18.66 -5.73
N ALA A 73 -22.32 17.56 -6.41
CA ALA A 73 -22.73 17.33 -7.79
C ALA A 73 -24.26 17.43 -7.96
N LEU A 74 -25.02 16.77 -7.08
CA LEU A 74 -26.49 16.84 -7.07
C LEU A 74 -27.01 18.28 -6.92
N LEU A 75 -26.44 19.06 -6.00
CA LEU A 75 -26.84 20.46 -5.79
C LEU A 75 -26.58 21.35 -7.00
N HIS A 76 -25.60 20.98 -7.83
CA HIS A 76 -25.24 21.69 -9.06
C HIS A 76 -25.84 21.08 -10.32
N GLY A 77 -26.76 20.11 -10.20
CA GLY A 77 -27.39 19.44 -11.35
C GLY A 77 -26.44 18.60 -12.19
N LYS A 78 -25.35 18.11 -11.59
CA LYS A 78 -24.36 17.22 -12.21
C LYS A 78 -24.59 15.76 -11.83
N ASP A 79 -23.99 14.84 -12.57
CA ASP A 79 -24.02 13.42 -12.25
C ASP A 79 -23.23 13.11 -10.96
N PRO A 80 -23.87 12.58 -9.91
CA PRO A 80 -23.19 12.23 -8.65
C PRO A 80 -22.26 11.03 -8.74
N LYS A 81 -22.23 10.30 -9.86
CA LYS A 81 -21.29 9.19 -10.08
C LYS A 81 -19.91 9.65 -10.52
N HIS A 82 -19.82 10.86 -11.06
CA HIS A 82 -18.64 11.42 -11.70
C HIS A 82 -18.12 12.59 -10.86
N VAL A 83 -17.36 12.26 -9.81
CA VAL A 83 -17.05 13.18 -8.69
C VAL A 83 -15.56 13.45 -8.50
N GLY A 84 -14.74 13.03 -9.46
CA GLY A 84 -13.32 13.34 -9.52
C GLY A 84 -12.47 12.74 -8.40
N VAL A 85 -12.99 11.75 -7.67
CA VAL A 85 -12.26 11.07 -6.59
C VAL A 85 -11.52 9.88 -7.19
N GLN A 86 -10.20 9.86 -7.03
CA GLN A 86 -9.32 8.81 -7.54
C GLN A 86 -8.62 8.11 -6.38
N TYR A 87 -8.44 6.79 -6.52
CA TYR A 87 -7.70 5.97 -5.57
C TYR A 87 -6.60 5.21 -6.31
N TYR A 88 -5.44 5.08 -5.69
CA TYR A 88 -4.33 4.28 -6.22
C TYR A 88 -3.71 3.42 -5.13
N HIS A 89 -3.08 2.33 -5.55
CA HIS A 89 -2.46 1.35 -4.67
C HIS A 89 -1.12 0.88 -5.24
N PHE A 90 -0.13 0.70 -4.37
CA PHE A 90 1.20 0.27 -4.76
C PHE A 90 1.50 -1.13 -4.21
N GLU A 91 1.93 -2.01 -5.10
CA GLU A 91 2.39 -3.37 -4.78
C GLU A 91 3.85 -3.59 -5.20
N PHE A 92 4.41 -2.76 -6.08
CA PHE A 92 5.83 -2.87 -6.40
C PHE A 92 6.69 -2.68 -5.14
N GLY A 93 7.79 -3.42 -5.09
CA GLY A 93 8.74 -3.36 -4.00
C GLY A 93 9.96 -2.48 -4.29
N ASN A 94 10.78 -2.27 -3.26
CA ASN A 94 12.02 -1.53 -3.39
C ASN A 94 12.98 -2.24 -4.39
N PRO A 95 13.43 -1.57 -5.47
CA PRO A 95 14.28 -2.19 -6.48
C PRO A 95 15.75 -2.33 -6.04
N PHE A 96 16.17 -1.63 -4.98
CA PHE A 96 17.56 -1.59 -4.54
C PHE A 96 17.91 -2.75 -3.60
N SER A 97 19.16 -3.19 -3.62
CA SER A 97 19.65 -4.23 -2.71
C SER A 97 19.56 -3.83 -1.24
N GLY A 98 19.14 -4.77 -0.41
CA GLY A 98 19.07 -4.63 1.03
C GLY A 98 17.94 -5.44 1.65
N PRO A 99 17.72 -5.31 2.97
CA PRO A 99 16.70 -6.09 3.69
C PRO A 99 15.25 -5.85 3.21
N MET A 100 15.01 -4.72 2.53
CA MET A 100 13.70 -4.33 2.00
C MET A 100 13.55 -4.60 0.49
N GLN A 101 14.55 -5.22 -0.15
CA GLN A 101 14.52 -5.48 -1.59
C GLN A 101 13.28 -6.30 -1.97
N GLY A 102 12.54 -5.84 -2.98
CA GLY A 102 11.33 -6.50 -3.46
C GLY A 102 10.11 -6.35 -2.52
N ILE A 103 10.25 -5.70 -1.37
CA ILE A 103 9.15 -5.49 -0.42
C ILE A 103 8.46 -4.16 -0.71
N ALA A 104 7.13 -4.20 -0.89
CA ALA A 104 6.30 -3.00 -0.91
C ALA A 104 6.18 -2.45 0.51
N HIS A 105 6.65 -1.22 0.73
CA HIS A 105 6.64 -0.60 2.04
C HIS A 105 6.22 0.86 1.96
N HIS A 106 5.83 1.43 3.10
CA HIS A 106 5.47 2.85 3.18
C HIS A 106 6.61 3.73 2.65
N GLY A 107 6.30 4.64 1.72
CA GLY A 107 7.25 5.57 1.12
C GLY A 107 8.01 5.04 -0.09
N VAL A 108 7.81 3.77 -0.51
CA VAL A 108 8.49 3.20 -1.69
C VAL A 108 8.15 3.96 -2.98
N GLU A 109 6.95 4.56 -3.06
CA GLU A 109 6.50 5.36 -4.19
C GLU A 109 7.33 6.64 -4.41
N LEU A 110 7.98 7.14 -3.35
CA LEU A 110 8.79 8.36 -3.42
C LEU A 110 10.06 8.18 -4.26
N LEU A 111 10.50 6.95 -4.46
CA LEU A 111 11.60 6.62 -5.37
C LEU A 111 11.26 7.00 -6.83
N TYR A 112 9.98 6.96 -7.18
CA TYR A 112 9.47 7.13 -8.54
C TYR A 112 8.81 8.49 -8.74
N ALA A 113 8.14 9.03 -7.73
CA ALA A 113 7.24 10.19 -7.85
C ALA A 113 7.92 11.49 -8.34
N PHE A 114 9.20 11.70 -8.04
CA PHE A 114 9.89 12.99 -8.27
C PHE A 114 11.08 12.92 -9.22
N GLY A 115 11.41 11.75 -9.77
CA GLY A 115 12.55 11.58 -10.69
C GLY A 115 13.94 11.66 -10.04
N ASN A 116 14.04 11.84 -8.72
CA ASN A 116 15.30 11.99 -8.00
C ASN A 116 16.24 10.78 -8.10
N PHE A 117 15.70 9.59 -8.44
CA PHE A 117 16.44 8.33 -8.47
C PHE A 117 16.61 7.76 -9.89
N HIS A 118 16.40 8.55 -10.95
CA HIS A 118 16.40 8.08 -12.34
C HIS A 118 17.60 7.15 -12.67
N ASN A 119 18.83 7.64 -12.49
CA ASN A 119 20.04 6.86 -12.79
C ASN A 119 20.15 5.59 -11.93
N ALA A 120 19.71 5.64 -10.67
CA ALA A 120 19.74 4.48 -9.78
C ALA A 120 18.71 3.42 -10.20
N LEU A 121 17.54 3.85 -10.68
CA LEU A 121 16.51 2.97 -11.23
C LEU A 121 16.95 2.31 -12.54
N GLU A 122 17.64 3.04 -13.44
CA GLU A 122 18.23 2.47 -14.65
C GLU A 122 19.28 1.39 -14.32
N LYS A 123 20.18 1.69 -13.37
CA LYS A 123 21.16 0.71 -12.86
C LYS A 123 20.47 -0.52 -12.27
N ALA A 124 19.39 -0.33 -11.50
CA ALA A 124 18.62 -1.43 -10.93
C ALA A 124 17.96 -2.30 -12.01
N ASP A 125 17.48 -1.73 -13.12
CA ASP A 125 16.95 -2.48 -14.27
C ASP A 125 18.03 -3.29 -14.99
N GLN A 126 19.27 -2.82 -14.99
CA GLN A 126 20.43 -3.53 -15.54
C GLN A 126 21.00 -4.61 -14.60
N GLY A 127 20.43 -4.77 -13.39
CA GLY A 127 20.95 -5.68 -12.36
C GLY A 127 22.21 -5.16 -11.65
N LEU A 128 22.61 -3.90 -11.89
CA LEU A 128 23.75 -3.24 -11.25
C LEU A 128 23.28 -2.64 -9.92
N SER A 129 23.22 -3.48 -8.89
CA SER A 129 22.67 -3.08 -7.59
C SER A 129 23.77 -2.60 -6.64
N GLU A 130 24.21 -1.35 -6.80
CA GLU A 130 24.87 -0.62 -5.72
C GLU A 130 23.77 -0.24 -4.71
N GLY A 131 23.87 -0.74 -3.47
CA GLY A 131 22.96 -0.28 -2.41
C GLY A 131 22.99 1.24 -2.31
N PHE A 132 21.89 1.87 -1.88
CA PHE A 132 21.84 3.32 -1.69
C PHE A 132 22.90 3.74 -0.65
N ALA A 133 24.08 4.11 -1.11
CA ALA A 133 25.09 4.79 -0.31
C ALA A 133 24.77 6.28 -0.38
N GLU A 134 24.64 6.92 0.79
CA GLU A 134 24.78 8.39 0.85
C GLU A 134 26.07 8.81 0.12
N PRO A 135 26.12 10.01 -0.48
CA PRO A 135 27.28 10.42 -1.24
C PRO A 135 28.49 10.61 -0.31
N VAL A 136 29.22 9.53 -0.09
CA VAL A 136 30.57 9.55 0.45
C VAL A 136 31.52 9.43 -0.75
N GLN A 137 32.47 10.37 -0.78
CA GLN A 137 33.48 10.57 -1.81
C GLN A 137 34.10 9.30 -2.40
N GLU A 138 34.19 9.34 -3.73
CA GLU A 138 35.20 8.74 -4.63
C GLU A 138 35.74 7.31 -4.34
N LEU A 139 35.30 6.42 -5.25
CA LEU A 139 36.10 5.44 -6.01
C LEU A 139 37.08 4.52 -5.28
N THR A 140 36.76 3.22 -5.31
CA THR A 140 37.70 2.20 -5.81
C THR A 140 36.94 1.13 -6.57
N GLU A 141 37.29 0.93 -7.85
CA GLU A 141 36.85 -0.20 -8.68
C GLU A 141 37.16 -1.53 -7.97
N ALA A 142 36.12 -2.30 -7.66
CA ALA A 142 36.24 -3.69 -7.29
C ALA A 142 35.48 -4.56 -8.30
N ALA A 143 36.10 -5.67 -8.66
CA ALA A 143 35.76 -6.52 -9.79
C ALA A 143 34.30 -7.03 -9.79
N ILE A 144 33.70 -6.98 -10.97
CA ILE A 144 32.35 -7.49 -11.29
C ILE A 144 32.36 -9.02 -11.19
N PRO A 145 31.57 -9.65 -10.29
CA PRO A 145 31.35 -11.09 -10.33
C PRO A 145 30.35 -11.43 -11.45
N GLU A 146 30.65 -12.46 -12.24
CA GLU A 146 29.74 -13.00 -13.26
C GLU A 146 28.43 -13.50 -12.63
N ILE A 147 27.30 -13.07 -13.19
CA ILE A 147 25.94 -13.44 -12.76
C ILE A 147 25.52 -14.72 -13.48
N PRO A 148 25.00 -15.75 -12.78
CA PRO A 148 24.41 -16.92 -13.43
C PRO A 148 23.10 -16.52 -14.13
N SER A 149 23.01 -16.80 -15.43
CA SER A 149 21.82 -16.59 -16.24
C SER A 149 20.74 -17.64 -15.91
N ASN A 150 19.82 -17.32 -15.00
CA ASN A 150 18.55 -18.04 -14.92
C ASN A 150 17.52 -17.31 -15.79
N ALA A 151 17.51 -17.67 -17.07
CA ALA A 151 16.65 -17.14 -18.12
C ALA A 151 15.26 -17.81 -18.17
N GLU A 152 14.64 -18.05 -17.01
CA GLU A 152 13.31 -18.68 -16.92
C GLU A 152 12.37 -17.89 -16.00
N ALA A 153 12.08 -16.64 -16.37
CA ALA A 153 10.86 -15.88 -16.02
C ALA A 153 10.89 -14.46 -16.65
N ALA A 154 11.38 -14.30 -17.88
CA ALA A 154 11.27 -13.04 -18.61
C ALA A 154 9.85 -12.91 -19.21
N GLU A 155 8.82 -12.96 -18.38
CA GLU A 155 7.63 -12.18 -18.70
C GLU A 155 8.07 -10.70 -18.68
N GLU A 156 7.64 -9.91 -19.67
CA GLU A 156 8.05 -8.51 -19.88
C GLU A 156 7.75 -7.65 -18.64
N ARG A 157 8.62 -7.70 -17.64
CA ARG A 157 8.57 -6.83 -16.48
C ARG A 157 8.87 -5.42 -17.01
N LYS A 158 7.92 -4.51 -16.86
CA LYS A 158 8.14 -3.10 -17.22
C LYS A 158 9.39 -2.57 -16.49
N SER A 159 10.11 -1.64 -17.11
CA SER A 159 11.26 -1.02 -16.47
C SER A 159 10.83 -0.17 -15.25
N ASN A 160 11.74 0.08 -14.33
CA ASN A 160 11.49 1.04 -13.24
C ASN A 160 11.26 2.46 -13.79
N ILE A 161 11.89 2.79 -14.93
CA ILE A 161 11.69 4.06 -15.61
C ILE A 161 10.26 4.18 -16.14
N ASP A 162 9.75 3.15 -16.81
CA ASP A 162 8.37 3.14 -17.30
C ASP A 162 7.37 3.28 -16.15
N LEU A 163 7.58 2.54 -15.06
CA LEU A 163 6.76 2.66 -13.85
C LEU A 163 6.79 4.09 -13.28
N GLY A 164 7.97 4.70 -13.26
CA GLY A 164 8.15 6.10 -12.86
C GLY A 164 7.37 7.07 -13.74
N CYS A 165 7.45 6.89 -15.06
CA CYS A 165 6.70 7.69 -16.03
C CYS A 165 5.19 7.56 -15.85
N GLU A 166 4.68 6.34 -15.61
CA GLU A 166 3.25 6.09 -15.36
C GLU A 166 2.76 6.81 -14.09
N LEU A 167 3.52 6.69 -12.98
CA LEU A 167 3.19 7.35 -11.72
C LEU A 167 3.24 8.89 -11.86
N GLN A 168 4.33 9.42 -12.45
CA GLN A 168 4.49 10.84 -12.66
C GLN A 168 3.40 11.39 -13.58
N GLY A 169 3.08 10.68 -14.67
CA GLY A 169 2.00 11.04 -15.57
C GLY A 169 0.65 11.12 -14.86
N MET A 170 0.34 10.15 -13.99
CA MET A 170 -0.87 10.18 -13.16
C MET A 170 -0.91 11.40 -12.22
N LEU A 171 0.20 11.69 -11.52
CA LEU A 171 0.29 12.81 -10.59
C LEU A 171 0.23 14.18 -11.28
N ILE A 172 0.97 14.33 -12.38
CA ILE A 172 0.95 15.55 -13.22
C ILE A 172 -0.46 15.78 -13.75
N ARG A 173 -1.11 14.73 -14.27
CA ARG A 173 -2.48 14.80 -14.77
C ARG A 173 -3.45 15.24 -13.67
N PHE A 174 -3.35 14.70 -12.46
CA PHE A 174 -4.19 15.14 -11.33
C PHE A 174 -4.00 16.62 -10.97
N VAL A 175 -2.80 17.17 -11.15
CA VAL A 175 -2.50 18.58 -10.84
C VAL A 175 -2.94 19.52 -11.97
N VAL A 176 -2.78 19.09 -13.22
CA VAL A 176 -3.00 19.93 -14.42
C VAL A 176 -4.45 19.89 -14.89
N GLU A 177 -5.13 18.75 -14.77
CA GLU A 177 -6.56 18.64 -15.12
C GLU A 177 -7.39 19.56 -14.24
N ASP A 178 -8.36 20.25 -14.84
CA ASP A 178 -9.37 20.94 -14.05
C ASP A 178 -10.36 19.94 -13.44
N TYR A 179 -11.15 20.39 -12.46
CA TYR A 179 -12.10 19.51 -11.78
C TYR A 179 -13.14 18.91 -12.75
N ARG A 180 -13.46 19.56 -13.88
CA ARG A 180 -14.46 19.06 -14.84
C ARG A 180 -13.90 17.92 -15.67
N GLU A 181 -12.65 18.05 -16.11
CA GLU A 181 -11.93 17.01 -16.83
C GLU A 181 -11.76 15.77 -15.94
N THR A 182 -11.36 15.98 -14.69
CA THR A 182 -11.25 14.88 -13.73
C THR A 182 -12.61 14.26 -13.37
N ASP A 183 -13.67 15.06 -13.19
CA ASP A 183 -15.03 14.56 -12.93
C ASP A 183 -15.48 13.60 -14.05
N GLN A 184 -15.23 13.95 -15.32
CA GLN A 184 -15.65 13.14 -16.48
C GLN A 184 -14.87 11.83 -16.63
N ARG A 185 -13.57 11.84 -16.30
CA ARG A 185 -12.68 10.70 -16.51
C ARG A 185 -12.66 9.73 -15.33
N ALA A 186 -12.70 10.24 -14.10
CA ALA A 186 -12.47 9.43 -12.92
C ALA A 186 -13.73 8.68 -12.49
N ASP A 187 -13.67 7.35 -12.56
CA ASP A 187 -14.66 6.50 -11.91
C ASP A 187 -14.26 6.31 -10.43
N PRO A 188 -15.11 6.70 -9.47
CA PRO A 188 -14.81 6.50 -8.04
C PRO A 188 -14.78 5.02 -7.62
N ASP A 189 -15.29 4.09 -8.43
CA ASP A 189 -15.16 2.65 -8.19
C ASP A 189 -13.77 2.12 -8.60
N GLU A 190 -13.05 2.84 -9.47
CA GLU A 190 -11.75 2.42 -9.98
C GLU A 190 -10.60 2.66 -8.98
N ILE A 191 -9.61 1.76 -9.09
CA ILE A 191 -8.37 1.78 -8.33
C ILE A 191 -7.23 1.58 -9.33
N ALA A 192 -6.34 2.56 -9.44
CA ALA A 192 -5.09 2.38 -10.19
C ALA A 192 -4.09 1.59 -9.32
N THR A 193 -3.88 0.32 -9.63
CA THR A 193 -2.94 -0.55 -8.93
C THR A 193 -1.64 -0.69 -9.70
N PHE A 194 -0.55 -0.29 -9.09
CA PHE A 194 0.81 -0.45 -9.60
C PHE A 194 1.38 -1.76 -9.05
N CYS A 195 1.37 -2.80 -9.89
CA CYS A 195 1.58 -4.19 -9.52
C CYS A 195 3.06 -4.55 -9.25
N HIS A 196 3.29 -5.72 -8.64
CA HIS A 196 4.63 -6.28 -8.36
C HIS A 196 5.53 -6.42 -9.62
N ASP A 197 4.90 -6.72 -10.76
CA ASP A 197 5.52 -6.84 -12.10
C ASP A 197 5.79 -5.48 -12.76
N ARG A 198 5.54 -4.37 -12.04
CA ARG A 198 5.64 -2.99 -12.50
C ARG A 198 4.65 -2.61 -13.61
N SER A 199 3.65 -3.46 -13.87
CA SER A 199 2.49 -3.08 -14.67
C SER A 199 1.54 -2.17 -13.87
N VAL A 200 0.67 -1.47 -14.58
CA VAL A 200 -0.43 -0.70 -13.96
C VAL A 200 -1.74 -1.33 -14.42
N ARG A 201 -2.60 -1.67 -13.47
CA ARG A 201 -3.89 -2.29 -13.71
C ARG A 201 -4.98 -1.43 -13.09
N MET A 202 -6.10 -1.31 -13.79
CA MET A 202 -7.31 -0.71 -13.23
C MET A 202 -8.12 -1.83 -12.56
N GLU A 203 -8.23 -1.75 -11.24
CA GLU A 203 -9.04 -2.63 -10.41
C GLU A 203 -10.29 -1.88 -9.92
N SER A 204 -11.22 -2.57 -9.28
CA SER A 204 -12.50 -2.00 -8.86
C SER A 204 -12.83 -2.37 -7.40
N TRP A 205 -13.31 -1.38 -6.64
CA TRP A 205 -13.79 -1.58 -5.27
C TRP A 205 -14.95 -2.58 -5.19
N SER A 206 -15.84 -2.56 -6.18
CA SER A 206 -17.08 -3.34 -6.17
C SER A 206 -16.96 -4.71 -6.82
N SER A 207 -16.03 -4.91 -7.77
CA SER A 207 -15.97 -6.12 -8.60
C SER A 207 -14.68 -6.92 -8.49
N SER A 208 -13.56 -6.31 -8.10
CA SER A 208 -12.31 -7.06 -7.91
C SER A 208 -12.35 -7.82 -6.59
N GLU A 209 -12.21 -9.16 -6.65
CA GLU A 209 -12.29 -10.06 -5.48
C GLU A 209 -11.41 -9.61 -4.31
N LYS A 210 -10.15 -9.24 -4.62
CA LYS A 210 -9.18 -8.69 -3.66
C LYS A 210 -9.74 -7.49 -2.89
N TRP A 211 -10.29 -6.51 -3.59
CA TRP A 211 -10.80 -5.27 -2.98
C TRP A 211 -12.15 -5.48 -2.28
N VAL A 212 -12.99 -6.37 -2.79
CA VAL A 212 -14.21 -6.79 -2.09
C VAL A 212 -13.86 -7.45 -0.76
N ALA A 213 -12.89 -8.37 -0.74
CA ALA A 213 -12.42 -9.02 0.48
C ALA A 213 -11.80 -8.00 1.45
N ARG A 214 -10.94 -7.09 0.98
CA ARG A 214 -10.32 -6.07 1.83
C ARG A 214 -11.34 -5.07 2.39
N THR A 215 -12.35 -4.71 1.61
CA THR A 215 -13.45 -3.85 2.07
C THR A 215 -14.25 -4.49 3.20
N LYS A 216 -14.43 -5.82 3.20
CA LYS A 216 -15.05 -6.53 4.34
C LYS A 216 -14.22 -6.35 5.61
N LYS A 217 -12.89 -6.46 5.53
CA LYS A 217 -11.98 -6.20 6.66
C LYS A 217 -12.09 -4.75 7.14
N PHE A 218 -12.11 -3.78 6.23
CA PHE A 218 -12.28 -2.35 6.60
C PHE A 218 -13.62 -2.08 7.31
N LYS A 219 -14.73 -2.64 6.81
CA LYS A 219 -16.04 -2.52 7.47
C LYS A 219 -16.05 -3.17 8.85
N LEU A 220 -15.30 -4.24 9.04
CA LEU A 220 -15.12 -4.86 10.34
C LEU A 220 -14.34 -3.94 11.29
N LEU A 221 -13.24 -3.35 10.82
CA LEU A 221 -12.47 -2.36 11.60
C LEU A 221 -13.29 -1.10 11.94
N ASP A 222 -14.28 -0.73 11.13
CA ASP A 222 -15.18 0.38 11.43
C ASP A 222 -16.14 0.10 12.60
N LYS A 223 -16.51 -1.16 12.86
CA LYS A 223 -17.39 -1.50 13.98
C LYS A 223 -16.80 -1.03 15.32
N ASP A 224 -15.48 -1.16 15.48
CA ASP A 224 -14.75 -0.82 16.69
C ASP A 224 -13.44 -0.06 16.41
N PHE A 225 -13.54 1.06 15.67
CA PHE A 225 -12.38 1.85 15.22
C PHE A 225 -11.41 2.28 16.35
N ASN A 226 -11.94 2.61 17.52
CA ASN A 226 -11.12 2.99 18.67
C ASN A 226 -10.35 1.78 19.24
N SER A 227 -10.94 0.59 19.17
CA SER A 227 -10.32 -0.65 19.62
C SER A 227 -9.20 -1.08 18.68
N SER A 228 -9.39 -1.00 17.36
CA SER A 228 -8.33 -1.28 16.39
C SER A 228 -7.15 -0.30 16.53
N THR A 229 -7.44 0.99 16.74
CA THR A 229 -6.42 2.01 17.04
C THR A 229 -5.69 1.74 18.37
N THR A 230 -6.41 1.24 19.39
CA THR A 230 -5.81 0.91 20.69
C THR A 230 -4.94 -0.35 20.59
N ALA A 231 -5.41 -1.37 19.90
CA ALA A 231 -4.69 -2.61 19.67
C ALA A 231 -3.37 -2.35 18.93
N THR A 232 -3.41 -1.61 17.82
CA THR A 232 -2.21 -1.23 17.05
C THR A 232 -1.21 -0.46 17.91
N LYS A 233 -1.65 0.52 18.72
CA LYS A 233 -0.77 1.24 19.66
C LYS A 233 -0.10 0.33 20.68
N LYS A 234 -0.80 -0.68 21.20
CA LYS A 234 -0.21 -1.67 22.13
C LYS A 234 0.79 -2.60 21.43
N LEU A 235 0.55 -2.92 20.15
CA LEU A 235 1.36 -3.84 19.36
C LEU A 235 2.65 -3.21 18.86
N VAL A 236 2.60 -2.00 18.29
CA VAL A 236 3.76 -1.36 17.66
C VAL A 236 4.26 -0.11 18.40
N GLY A 237 3.65 0.24 19.53
CA GLY A 237 4.02 1.41 20.34
C GLY A 237 3.35 2.71 19.90
N SER A 238 3.64 3.79 20.62
CA SER A 238 2.96 5.09 20.53
C SER A 238 3.38 5.97 19.33
N VAL A 239 4.09 5.43 18.33
CA VAL A 239 4.54 6.21 17.15
C VAL A 239 3.32 6.79 16.38
N ILE A 240 2.13 6.23 16.59
CA ILE A 240 0.84 6.68 16.03
C ILE A 240 0.12 7.64 17.02
N GLY A 241 0.84 8.66 17.47
CA GLY A 241 0.41 9.56 18.53
C GLY A 241 0.86 11.01 18.35
N VAL A 242 1.20 11.43 17.12
CA VAL A 242 1.39 12.85 16.85
C VAL A 242 0.01 13.50 16.80
N ARG A 243 -0.33 14.25 17.86
CA ARG A 243 -1.40 15.24 17.78
C ARG A 243 -1.03 16.19 16.65
N LEU A 244 -1.87 16.26 15.62
CA LEU A 244 -1.87 17.37 14.67
C LEU A 244 -2.13 18.68 15.42
#